data_AF-A0A2G9XYM1-F1
#
_entry.id   AF-A0A2G9XYM1-F1
#
_cell.length_a   1.000
_cell.length_b   1.000
_cell.length_c   1.000
_cell.angle_alpha   90.00
_cell.angle_beta   90.00
_cell.angle_gamma   90.00
#
_symmetry.space_group_name_H-M   'P 1'
#
loop_
_entity.id
_entity.type
_entity.pdbx_description
1 polymer ?
#
loop_
_entity_poly.entity_id
_entity_poly.type
_entity_poly.pdbx_seq_one_letter_code
_entity_poly.pdbx_strand_id
1 'polypeptide(L)'
;MKLDGKTIYAQSSDIKSRTYLEYRKDMKKKAIAELEVLEWLRNKVKGLYPKKQVKVYKSGGDKFLWFLRKGGVSREPDFIAEIDNAKIEFEFQYAEKVNLDFYDFKVSKVAKKKGGKRVPVENKFFVYIHKPFLKYAIFKPEWVLNNGEYGMVEAWRSFAFRVPKEKFERLLKADPTLRGLCERTDAKNFILNFQHILIDINKDRLSYLLQGVIDENKIVKIIPKDMDSFFKVCFILDNLNKIPQNANLWLVYLLSYINKDSSLEDISKIVYCIDFLYSKIELKPNELTQLISRVKELIEKIKGLYQNDGSYKSSLVSSPLDETRYALFSINLLEDLIQDIIYYYSVTELEPITKIYENVRDVEKTYGLIKEAK
;
A
#
# COMPACT_ATOMS: atom_id res chain seq x y z
N MET A 1 -1.05 24.81 -5.27
CA MET A 1 -1.79 23.99 -6.26
C MET A 1 -3.21 23.78 -5.75
N LYS A 2 -4.25 23.95 -6.58
CA LYS A 2 -5.64 23.60 -6.20
C LYS A 2 -5.72 22.07 -6.09
N LEU A 3 -6.04 21.54 -4.90
CA LEU A 3 -6.23 20.10 -4.69
C LEU A 3 -7.42 19.64 -5.54
N ASP A 4 -7.29 18.50 -6.22
CA ASP A 4 -8.41 17.95 -6.99
C ASP A 4 -9.51 17.41 -6.05
N GLY A 5 -10.74 17.29 -6.55
CA GLY A 5 -11.88 16.85 -5.75
C GLY A 5 -11.76 15.44 -5.15
N LYS A 6 -10.97 14.53 -5.75
CA LYS A 6 -10.68 13.19 -5.22
C LYS A 6 -9.67 13.26 -4.08
N THR A 7 -8.66 14.11 -4.20
CA THR A 7 -7.69 14.41 -3.12
C THR A 7 -8.39 15.09 -1.96
N ILE A 8 -9.30 16.04 -2.22
CA ILE A 8 -10.13 16.69 -1.20
C ILE A 8 -11.06 15.66 -0.52
N TYR A 9 -11.70 14.75 -1.26
CA TYR A 9 -12.55 13.71 -0.66
C TYR A 9 -11.74 12.76 0.23
N ALA A 10 -10.58 12.29 -0.21
CA ALA A 10 -9.69 11.46 0.61
C ALA A 10 -9.26 12.19 1.89
N GLN A 11 -8.89 13.47 1.78
CA GLN A 11 -8.46 14.29 2.92
C GLN A 11 -9.60 14.69 3.87
N SER A 12 -10.84 14.81 3.36
CA SER A 12 -11.99 15.29 4.13
C SER A 12 -12.81 14.20 4.82
N SER A 13 -12.74 12.94 4.36
CA SER A 13 -13.62 11.87 4.85
C SER A 13 -12.98 10.96 5.92
N ASP A 14 -11.65 10.85 6.00
CA ASP A 14 -10.98 9.93 6.97
C ASP A 14 -9.59 10.38 7.50
N ILE A 15 -9.00 11.50 7.00
CA ILE A 15 -7.58 11.82 7.22
C ILE A 15 -7.33 12.93 8.27
N LYS A 16 -8.36 13.63 8.78
CA LYS A 16 -8.16 14.85 9.61
C LYS A 16 -7.29 14.68 10.86
N SER A 17 -7.11 13.46 11.39
CA SER A 17 -6.24 13.18 12.55
C SER A 17 -5.01 12.33 12.24
N ARG A 18 -4.76 11.97 10.97
CA ARG A 18 -3.72 11.02 10.55
C ARG A 18 -2.70 11.66 9.63
N THR A 19 -1.44 11.27 9.77
CA THR A 19 -0.40 11.55 8.78
C THR A 19 -0.67 10.77 7.49
N TYR A 20 -0.06 11.22 6.40
CA TYR A 20 -0.20 10.54 5.11
C TYR A 20 0.30 9.09 5.15
N LEU A 21 1.41 8.83 5.84
CA LEU A 21 1.97 7.50 6.04
C LEU A 21 1.02 6.54 6.77
N GLU A 22 0.34 7.02 7.83
CA GLU A 22 -0.64 6.21 8.57
C GLU A 22 -1.82 5.79 7.67
N TYR A 23 -2.32 6.69 6.83
CA TYR A 23 -3.33 6.35 5.84
C TYR A 23 -2.83 5.31 4.81
N ARG A 24 -1.58 5.43 4.36
CA ARG A 24 -0.96 4.47 3.43
C ARG A 24 -0.92 3.05 3.99
N LYS A 25 -0.59 2.90 5.27
CA LYS A 25 -0.56 1.58 5.93
C LYS A 25 -1.89 0.86 5.79
N ASP A 26 -3.00 1.54 6.10
CA ASP A 26 -4.33 0.92 6.07
C ASP A 26 -4.69 0.44 4.66
N MET A 27 -4.37 1.26 3.67
CA MET A 27 -4.69 0.93 2.28
C MET A 27 -3.75 -0.13 1.70
N LYS A 28 -2.47 -0.17 2.12
CA LYS A 28 -1.50 -1.19 1.68
C LYS A 28 -1.94 -2.60 2.04
N LYS A 29 -2.69 -2.83 3.13
CA LYS A 29 -3.20 -4.16 3.49
C LYS A 29 -4.06 -4.77 2.38
N LYS A 30 -4.95 -3.97 1.78
CA LYS A 30 -5.78 -4.41 0.64
C LYS A 30 -4.91 -4.65 -0.60
N ALA A 31 -3.98 -3.73 -0.88
CA ALA A 31 -3.09 -3.84 -2.03
C ALA A 31 -2.17 -5.09 -1.98
N ILE A 32 -1.68 -5.47 -0.79
CA ILE A 32 -0.90 -6.71 -0.60
C ILE A 32 -1.74 -7.90 -1.09
N ALA A 33 -2.95 -8.05 -0.58
CA ALA A 33 -3.82 -9.17 -0.93
C ALA A 33 -4.15 -9.22 -2.43
N GLU A 34 -4.45 -8.08 -3.04
CA GLU A 34 -4.75 -8.00 -4.48
C GLU A 34 -3.56 -8.38 -5.36
N LEU A 35 -2.36 -7.89 -5.04
CA LEU A 35 -1.17 -8.16 -5.83
C LEU A 35 -0.73 -9.63 -5.69
N GLU A 36 -0.85 -10.22 -4.49
CA GLU A 36 -0.59 -11.65 -4.31
C GLU A 36 -1.65 -12.53 -5.02
N VAL A 37 -2.90 -12.08 -5.10
CA VAL A 37 -3.99 -12.79 -5.79
C VAL A 37 -3.86 -12.76 -7.30
N LEU A 38 -3.21 -11.77 -7.89
CA LEU A 38 -3.24 -11.54 -9.34
C LEU A 38 -2.83 -12.77 -10.16
N GLU A 39 -1.76 -13.45 -9.76
CA GLU A 39 -1.27 -14.66 -10.46
C GLU A 39 -2.25 -15.83 -10.32
N TRP A 40 -2.74 -16.07 -9.10
CA TRP A 40 -3.75 -17.09 -8.83
C TRP A 40 -5.03 -16.83 -9.63
N LEU A 41 -5.51 -15.58 -9.66
CA LEU A 41 -6.68 -15.17 -10.41
C LEU A 41 -6.49 -15.39 -11.91
N ARG A 42 -5.33 -15.02 -12.45
CA ARG A 42 -4.99 -15.28 -13.86
C ARG A 42 -5.13 -16.76 -14.22
N ASN A 43 -4.67 -17.66 -13.36
CA ASN A 43 -4.79 -19.10 -13.57
C ASN A 43 -6.24 -19.57 -13.51
N LYS A 44 -7.05 -19.04 -12.58
CA LYS A 44 -8.50 -19.33 -12.52
C LYS A 44 -9.25 -18.85 -13.74
N VAL A 45 -9.00 -17.63 -14.20
CA VAL A 45 -9.66 -17.09 -15.40
C VAL A 45 -9.27 -17.88 -16.65
N LYS A 46 -8.00 -18.26 -16.81
CA LYS A 46 -7.59 -19.17 -17.91
C LYS A 46 -8.35 -20.49 -17.89
N GLY A 47 -8.57 -21.07 -16.71
CA GLY A 47 -9.37 -22.29 -16.55
C GLY A 47 -10.86 -22.12 -16.90
N LEU A 48 -11.44 -20.95 -16.62
CA LEU A 48 -12.83 -20.63 -16.97
C LEU A 48 -13.05 -20.44 -18.48
N TYR A 49 -12.00 -20.07 -19.21
CA TYR A 49 -12.06 -19.77 -20.64
C TYR A 49 -11.00 -20.59 -21.42
N PRO A 50 -11.16 -21.92 -21.48
CA PRO A 50 -10.22 -22.76 -22.19
C PRO A 50 -10.15 -22.38 -23.67
N LYS A 51 -8.93 -22.43 -24.24
CA LYS A 51 -8.62 -22.11 -25.65
C LYS A 51 -8.76 -20.63 -26.05
N LYS A 52 -9.04 -19.74 -25.10
CA LYS A 52 -9.09 -18.28 -25.34
C LYS A 52 -7.79 -17.61 -24.94
N GLN A 53 -7.45 -16.51 -25.60
CA GLN A 53 -6.34 -15.66 -25.16
C GLN A 53 -6.80 -14.84 -23.95
N VAL A 54 -6.20 -15.11 -22.79
CA VAL A 54 -6.55 -14.46 -21.52
C VAL A 54 -5.38 -13.63 -21.02
N LYS A 55 -5.61 -12.34 -20.80
CA LYS A 55 -4.72 -11.43 -20.07
C LYS A 55 -5.45 -10.89 -18.85
N VAL A 56 -4.85 -11.02 -17.66
CA VAL A 56 -5.41 -10.46 -16.41
C VAL A 56 -4.40 -9.52 -15.79
N TYR A 57 -4.86 -8.30 -15.48
CA TYR A 57 -4.05 -7.25 -14.87
C TYR A 57 -4.87 -6.48 -13.83
N LYS A 58 -4.17 -5.92 -12.84
CA LYS A 58 -4.76 -5.00 -11.87
C LYS A 58 -5.28 -3.74 -12.58
N SER A 59 -6.46 -3.27 -12.20
CA SER A 59 -7.08 -2.03 -12.67
C SER A 59 -7.34 -1.13 -11.46
N GLY A 60 -7.78 0.11 -11.67
CA GLY A 60 -7.92 1.08 -10.60
C GLY A 60 -6.81 2.09 -10.52
N GLY A 61 -7.10 3.19 -9.82
CA GLY A 61 -6.12 4.20 -9.43
C GLY A 61 -5.06 3.66 -8.48
N ASP A 62 -5.22 2.44 -7.97
CA ASP A 62 -4.29 1.70 -7.11
C ASP A 62 -3.50 0.61 -7.86
N LYS A 63 -3.63 0.55 -9.20
CA LYS A 63 -2.91 -0.38 -10.09
C LYS A 63 -1.39 -0.37 -9.90
N PHE A 64 -0.83 0.76 -9.45
CA PHE A 64 0.61 0.96 -9.31
C PHE A 64 1.01 1.33 -7.87
N LEU A 65 0.40 0.73 -6.84
CA LEU A 65 0.77 1.03 -5.42
C LEU A 65 0.55 2.49 -5.03
N TRP A 66 -0.53 3.11 -5.52
CA TRP A 66 -0.73 4.53 -5.28
C TRP A 66 -1.16 4.83 -3.87
N PHE A 67 -0.26 5.50 -3.18
CA PHE A 67 -0.61 6.62 -2.32
C PHE A 67 0.54 7.62 -2.38
N LEU A 68 0.83 8.23 -3.52
CA LEU A 68 1.75 9.36 -3.55
C LEU A 68 1.15 10.55 -4.31
N ARG A 69 1.50 11.75 -3.81
CA ARG A 69 1.22 13.13 -4.24
C ARG A 69 -0.22 13.56 -4.56
N LYS A 70 -0.99 12.76 -5.31
CA LYS A 70 -2.34 13.11 -5.82
C LYS A 70 -3.27 11.88 -5.90
N GLY A 71 -2.95 10.81 -5.18
CA GLY A 71 -3.75 9.57 -5.16
C GLY A 71 -5.11 9.74 -4.48
N GLY A 72 -6.10 8.99 -4.94
CA GLY A 72 -7.46 9.00 -4.41
C GLY A 72 -8.23 7.73 -4.75
N VAL A 73 -9.33 7.48 -4.04
CA VAL A 73 -10.19 6.30 -4.24
C VAL A 73 -10.81 6.34 -5.64
N SER A 74 -10.48 5.37 -6.50
CA SER A 74 -11.13 5.19 -7.80
C SER A 74 -12.39 4.33 -7.69
N ARG A 75 -13.34 4.52 -8.61
CA ARG A 75 -14.53 3.65 -8.74
C ARG A 75 -14.31 2.45 -9.67
N GLU A 76 -13.14 2.39 -10.28
CA GLU A 76 -12.68 1.30 -11.15
C GLU A 76 -12.69 -0.07 -10.44
N PRO A 77 -12.72 -1.18 -11.21
CA PRO A 77 -12.63 -2.52 -10.67
C PRO A 77 -11.20 -2.83 -10.21
N ASP A 78 -11.05 -3.80 -9.30
CA ASP A 78 -9.73 -4.20 -8.80
C ASP A 78 -8.91 -4.92 -9.90
N PHE A 79 -9.56 -5.69 -10.78
CA PHE A 79 -8.89 -6.31 -11.93
C PHE A 79 -9.72 -6.22 -13.22
N ILE A 80 -9.02 -6.28 -14.35
CA ILE A 80 -9.60 -6.49 -15.68
C ILE A 80 -9.01 -7.76 -16.29
N ALA A 81 -9.88 -8.58 -16.87
CA ALA A 81 -9.48 -9.64 -17.79
C ALA A 81 -9.87 -9.28 -19.22
N GLU A 82 -8.90 -9.35 -20.13
CA GLU A 82 -9.12 -9.32 -21.57
C GLU A 82 -9.15 -10.74 -22.11
N ILE A 83 -10.28 -11.11 -22.74
CA ILE A 83 -10.57 -12.46 -23.23
C ILE A 83 -11.02 -12.35 -24.68
N ASP A 84 -10.17 -12.73 -25.64
CA ASP A 84 -10.42 -12.61 -27.10
C ASP A 84 -11.02 -11.23 -27.48
N ASN A 85 -10.45 -10.15 -26.92
CA ASN A 85 -10.87 -8.74 -27.06
C ASN A 85 -12.09 -8.26 -26.24
N ALA A 86 -12.77 -9.14 -25.50
CA ALA A 86 -13.79 -8.73 -24.53
C ALA A 86 -13.15 -8.37 -23.18
N LYS A 87 -13.64 -7.30 -22.53
CA LYS A 87 -13.21 -6.91 -21.18
C LYS A 87 -14.21 -7.37 -20.13
N ILE A 88 -13.71 -8.04 -19.11
CA ILE A 88 -14.47 -8.46 -17.94
C ILE A 88 -13.85 -7.82 -16.70
N GLU A 89 -14.68 -7.16 -15.91
CA GLU A 89 -14.28 -6.54 -14.64
C GLU A 89 -14.34 -7.55 -13.50
N PHE A 90 -13.39 -7.47 -12.57
CA PHE A 90 -13.39 -8.28 -11.35
C PHE A 90 -13.25 -7.38 -10.12
N GLU A 91 -14.12 -7.62 -9.14
CA GLU A 91 -14.07 -7.01 -7.80
C GLU A 91 -13.60 -8.05 -6.79
N PHE A 92 -12.57 -7.73 -6.04
CA PHE A 92 -11.94 -8.64 -5.10
C PHE A 92 -12.33 -8.34 -3.66
N GLN A 93 -12.67 -9.41 -2.95
CA GLN A 93 -12.94 -9.38 -1.53
C GLN A 93 -12.36 -10.63 -0.86
N TYR A 94 -12.05 -10.52 0.43
CA TYR A 94 -11.62 -11.65 1.22
C TYR A 94 -12.14 -11.58 2.65
N ALA A 95 -12.34 -12.74 3.26
CA ALA A 95 -12.67 -12.89 4.68
C ALA A 95 -11.44 -13.36 5.46
N GLU A 96 -11.23 -12.74 6.62
CA GLU A 96 -10.25 -13.19 7.63
C GLU A 96 -10.90 -13.85 8.84
N LYS A 97 -12.24 -13.79 8.95
CA LYS A 97 -13.01 -14.31 10.08
C LYS A 97 -13.89 -15.48 9.66
N VAL A 98 -14.12 -16.39 10.60
CA VAL A 98 -14.94 -17.61 10.42
C VAL A 98 -16.40 -17.40 10.85
N ASN A 99 -16.63 -16.45 11.75
CA ASN A 99 -17.92 -16.23 12.40
C ASN A 99 -18.60 -14.97 11.85
N LEU A 100 -18.82 -14.96 10.53
CA LEU A 100 -19.60 -13.92 9.86
C LEU A 100 -21.04 -14.40 9.70
N ASP A 101 -22.00 -13.66 10.23
CA ASP A 101 -23.43 -13.93 10.00
C ASP A 101 -23.83 -13.60 8.56
N PHE A 102 -23.19 -12.58 8.00
CA PHE A 102 -23.42 -12.09 6.65
C PHE A 102 -22.13 -11.78 5.92
N TYR A 103 -22.17 -11.97 4.60
CA TYR A 103 -21.18 -11.51 3.65
C TYR A 103 -21.73 -10.27 2.94
N ASP A 104 -21.14 -9.11 3.21
CA ASP A 104 -21.66 -7.82 2.75
C ASP A 104 -21.01 -7.36 1.43
N PHE A 105 -21.83 -6.88 0.49
CA PHE A 105 -21.40 -6.41 -0.82
C PHE A 105 -21.90 -4.99 -1.08
N LYS A 106 -20.98 -4.07 -1.42
CA LYS A 106 -21.33 -2.68 -1.73
C LYS A 106 -22.34 -2.61 -2.87
N VAL A 107 -23.44 -1.88 -2.63
CA VAL A 107 -24.56 -1.73 -3.58
C VAL A 107 -24.07 -1.28 -4.96
N SER A 108 -23.17 -0.29 -4.98
CA SER A 108 -22.61 0.28 -6.22
C SER A 108 -21.79 -0.70 -7.06
N LYS A 109 -21.28 -1.78 -6.45
CA LYS A 109 -20.54 -2.83 -7.14
C LYS A 109 -21.45 -3.96 -7.63
N VAL A 110 -22.60 -4.15 -6.98
CA VAL A 110 -23.57 -5.20 -7.31
C VAL A 110 -24.59 -4.75 -8.36
N ALA A 111 -25.18 -3.56 -8.20
CA ALA A 111 -26.33 -3.14 -9.00
C ALA A 111 -26.33 -1.65 -9.33
N LYS A 112 -26.96 -1.30 -10.46
CA LYS A 112 -27.27 0.08 -10.85
C LYS A 112 -28.78 0.31 -10.79
N LYS A 113 -29.20 1.53 -10.45
CA LYS A 113 -30.61 1.92 -10.47
C LYS A 113 -31.01 2.26 -11.91
N LYS A 114 -31.96 1.51 -12.49
CA LYS A 114 -32.57 1.77 -13.80
C LYS A 114 -34.10 1.70 -13.64
N GLY A 115 -34.82 2.78 -13.96
CA GLY A 115 -36.28 2.81 -13.87
C GLY A 115 -36.84 2.48 -12.49
N GLY A 116 -36.19 2.95 -11.42
CA GLY A 116 -36.60 2.66 -10.03
C GLY A 116 -36.20 1.28 -9.49
N LYS A 117 -35.88 0.32 -10.37
CA LYS A 117 -35.40 -1.02 -10.00
C LYS A 117 -33.88 -1.08 -9.97
N ARG A 118 -33.34 -2.02 -9.18
CA ARG A 118 -31.90 -2.34 -9.16
C ARG A 118 -31.66 -3.49 -10.13
N VAL A 119 -30.76 -3.27 -11.09
CA VAL A 119 -30.36 -4.25 -12.12
C VAL A 119 -28.89 -4.59 -11.89
N PRO A 120 -28.48 -5.87 -11.99
CA PRO A 120 -27.09 -6.27 -11.82
C PRO A 120 -26.14 -5.50 -12.75
N VAL A 121 -24.92 -5.25 -12.30
CA VAL A 121 -23.86 -4.74 -13.17
C VAL A 121 -23.44 -5.86 -14.13
N GLU A 122 -23.50 -5.59 -15.44
CA GLU A 122 -23.08 -6.52 -16.49
C GLU A 122 -21.56 -6.57 -16.65
N ASN A 123 -21.04 -7.65 -17.27
CA ASN A 123 -19.61 -7.87 -17.55
C ASN A 123 -18.68 -7.74 -16.33
N LYS A 124 -19.22 -8.09 -15.15
CA LYS A 124 -18.53 -8.03 -13.86
C LYS A 124 -18.63 -9.37 -13.14
N PHE A 125 -17.56 -9.72 -12.44
CA PHE A 125 -17.52 -10.81 -11.49
C PHE A 125 -16.99 -10.33 -10.14
N PHE A 126 -17.43 -10.99 -9.08
CA PHE A 126 -16.76 -10.96 -7.79
C PHE A 126 -15.81 -12.14 -7.71
N VAL A 127 -14.63 -11.89 -7.14
CA VAL A 127 -13.68 -12.92 -6.71
C VAL A 127 -13.60 -12.82 -5.20
N TYR A 128 -13.96 -13.90 -4.53
CA TYR A 128 -13.99 -13.96 -3.08
C TYR A 128 -13.03 -15.03 -2.57
N ILE A 129 -12.19 -14.71 -1.60
CA ILE A 129 -11.32 -15.68 -0.90
C ILE A 129 -11.69 -15.74 0.58
N HIS A 130 -12.09 -16.91 1.05
CA HIS A 130 -12.33 -17.18 2.45
C HIS A 130 -11.06 -17.78 3.07
N LYS A 131 -10.15 -16.91 3.55
CA LYS A 131 -8.79 -17.28 3.98
C LYS A 131 -8.79 -18.41 5.03
N PRO A 132 -9.59 -18.37 6.12
CA PRO A 132 -9.55 -19.43 7.14
C PRO A 132 -9.87 -20.83 6.64
N PHE A 133 -10.68 -20.94 5.57
CA PHE A 133 -11.12 -22.22 5.03
C PHE A 133 -10.37 -22.61 3.77
N LEU A 134 -9.47 -21.75 3.26
CA LEU A 134 -8.80 -21.92 1.97
C LEU A 134 -9.81 -22.24 0.87
N LYS A 135 -10.90 -21.48 0.85
CA LYS A 135 -11.95 -21.58 -0.18
C LYS A 135 -12.07 -20.29 -0.96
N TYR A 136 -12.61 -20.39 -2.16
CA TYR A 136 -12.91 -19.24 -3.01
C TYR A 136 -14.24 -19.38 -3.74
N ALA A 137 -14.73 -18.26 -4.27
CA ALA A 137 -15.81 -18.24 -5.24
C ALA A 137 -15.56 -17.18 -6.30
N ILE A 138 -16.00 -17.45 -7.54
CA ILE A 138 -16.07 -16.47 -8.62
C ILE A 138 -17.51 -16.47 -9.12
N PHE A 139 -18.20 -15.34 -9.03
CA PHE A 139 -19.65 -15.26 -9.29
C PHE A 139 -20.08 -13.89 -9.82
N LYS A 140 -21.25 -13.86 -10.45
CA LYS A 140 -21.82 -12.63 -11.03
C LYS A 140 -22.56 -11.80 -9.97
N PRO A 141 -22.68 -10.48 -10.15
CA PRO A 141 -23.50 -9.61 -9.30
C PRO A 141 -24.96 -10.06 -9.16
N GLU A 142 -25.52 -10.67 -10.20
CA GLU A 142 -26.88 -11.25 -10.17
C GLU A 142 -27.06 -12.29 -9.06
N TRP A 143 -26.04 -13.11 -8.79
CA TRP A 143 -26.11 -14.10 -7.72
C TRP A 143 -26.28 -13.42 -6.35
N VAL A 144 -25.60 -12.29 -6.12
CA VAL A 144 -25.73 -11.51 -4.87
C VAL A 144 -27.13 -10.93 -4.74
N LEU A 145 -27.68 -10.36 -5.82
CA LEU A 145 -29.04 -9.81 -5.84
C LEU A 145 -30.10 -10.88 -5.51
N ASN A 146 -29.93 -12.10 -6.02
CA ASN A 146 -30.90 -13.17 -5.83
C ASN A 146 -30.79 -13.86 -4.46
N ASN A 147 -29.66 -13.73 -3.76
CA ASN A 147 -29.39 -14.44 -2.50
C ASN A 147 -29.21 -13.54 -1.28
N GLY A 148 -29.00 -12.24 -1.48
CA GLY A 148 -28.76 -11.27 -0.42
C GLY A 148 -29.93 -10.32 -0.18
N GLU A 149 -29.96 -9.75 1.02
CA GLU A 149 -30.96 -8.79 1.45
C GLU A 149 -30.35 -7.38 1.47
N TYR A 150 -31.14 -6.38 1.10
CA TYR A 150 -30.69 -4.99 1.17
C TYR A 150 -30.82 -4.49 2.62
N GLY A 151 -29.71 -4.18 3.26
CA GLY A 151 -29.68 -3.81 4.68
C GLY A 151 -28.57 -2.86 5.05
N MET A 152 -28.71 -2.20 6.20
CA MET A 152 -27.68 -1.35 6.79
C MET A 152 -26.53 -2.22 7.30
N VAL A 153 -25.30 -1.78 7.04
CA VAL A 153 -24.08 -2.35 7.62
C VAL A 153 -23.49 -1.28 8.53
N GLU A 154 -23.69 -1.43 9.83
CA GLU A 154 -23.28 -0.44 10.84
C GLU A 154 -21.80 -0.09 10.76
N ALA A 155 -20.96 -1.10 10.57
CA ALA A 155 -19.51 -0.93 10.42
C ALA A 155 -19.13 -0.03 9.24
N TRP A 156 -19.95 0.03 8.19
CA TRP A 156 -19.71 0.85 7.00
C TRP A 156 -20.52 2.15 7.00
N ARG A 157 -21.42 2.33 7.99
CA ARG A 157 -22.40 3.42 8.04
C ARG A 157 -23.13 3.61 6.70
N SER A 158 -23.40 2.51 6.01
CA SER A 158 -24.01 2.52 4.68
C SER A 158 -24.75 1.22 4.39
N PHE A 159 -25.66 1.28 3.43
CA PHE A 159 -26.40 0.11 2.99
C PHE A 159 -25.57 -0.77 2.06
N ALA A 160 -25.75 -2.07 2.17
CA ALA A 160 -25.13 -3.11 1.36
C ALA A 160 -26.16 -4.19 0.98
N PHE A 161 -25.78 -5.05 0.04
CA PHE A 161 -26.41 -6.36 -0.09
C PHE A 161 -25.73 -7.32 0.88
N ARG A 162 -26.49 -7.89 1.80
CA ARG A 162 -26.02 -8.76 2.88
C ARG A 162 -26.44 -10.18 2.57
N VAL A 163 -25.50 -11.06 2.25
CA VAL A 163 -25.79 -12.46 1.91
C VAL A 163 -25.64 -13.31 3.17
N PRO A 164 -26.68 -14.07 3.60
CA PRO A 164 -26.59 -14.96 4.75
C PRO A 164 -25.46 -15.98 4.60
N LYS A 165 -24.78 -16.27 5.71
CA LYS A 165 -23.65 -17.19 5.79
C LYS A 165 -23.92 -18.52 5.07
N GLU A 166 -25.05 -19.15 5.37
CA GLU A 166 -25.38 -20.50 4.88
C GLU A 166 -25.54 -20.52 3.36
N LYS A 167 -26.05 -19.44 2.76
CA LYS A 167 -26.17 -19.32 1.31
C LYS A 167 -24.80 -19.08 0.68
N PHE A 168 -23.98 -18.22 1.27
CA PHE A 168 -22.68 -17.87 0.73
C PHE A 168 -21.68 -19.01 0.80
N GLU A 169 -21.61 -19.71 1.93
CA GLU A 169 -20.63 -20.79 2.12
C GLU A 169 -20.88 -21.99 1.20
N ARG A 170 -22.11 -22.21 0.73
CA ARG A 170 -22.43 -23.22 -0.29
C ARG A 170 -21.83 -22.91 -1.66
N LEU A 171 -21.53 -21.64 -1.95
CA LEU A 171 -20.90 -21.22 -3.20
C LEU A 171 -19.37 -21.47 -3.18
N LEU A 172 -18.79 -21.55 -1.99
CA LEU A 172 -17.35 -21.62 -1.79
C LEU A 172 -16.78 -22.99 -2.17
N LYS A 173 -15.68 -22.98 -2.92
CA LYS A 173 -14.93 -24.16 -3.37
C LYS A 173 -13.55 -24.18 -2.72
N ALA A 174 -13.14 -25.35 -2.23
CA ALA A 174 -11.80 -25.52 -1.67
C ALA A 174 -10.73 -25.39 -2.75
N ASP A 175 -9.59 -24.80 -2.39
CA ASP A 175 -8.42 -24.70 -3.26
C ASP A 175 -7.13 -24.74 -2.42
N PRO A 176 -6.39 -25.86 -2.44
CA PRO A 176 -5.13 -25.99 -1.72
C PRO A 176 -4.08 -24.95 -2.09
N THR A 177 -4.12 -24.41 -3.32
CA THR A 177 -3.14 -23.40 -3.78
C THR A 177 -3.29 -22.06 -3.06
N LEU A 178 -4.41 -21.84 -2.35
CA LEU A 178 -4.61 -20.64 -1.54
C LEU A 178 -3.74 -20.61 -0.28
N ARG A 179 -3.22 -21.74 0.20
CA ARG A 179 -2.45 -21.79 1.46
C ARG A 179 -1.25 -20.85 1.42
N GLY A 180 -0.33 -21.08 0.47
CA GLY A 180 0.88 -20.26 0.35
C GLY A 180 0.58 -18.79 0.03
N LEU A 181 -0.49 -18.52 -0.72
CA LEU A 181 -0.95 -17.16 -0.99
C LEU A 181 -1.41 -16.45 0.29
N CYS A 182 -2.21 -17.13 1.12
CA CYS A 182 -2.70 -16.58 2.38
C CYS A 182 -1.55 -16.35 3.35
N GLU A 183 -0.67 -17.35 3.51
CA GLU A 183 0.51 -17.27 4.39
C GLU A 183 1.43 -16.10 3.99
N ARG A 184 1.70 -15.92 2.70
CA ARG A 184 2.50 -14.81 2.20
C ARG A 184 1.83 -13.46 2.41
N THR A 185 0.51 -13.38 2.19
CA THR A 185 -0.27 -12.17 2.46
C THR A 185 -0.19 -11.80 3.94
N ASP A 186 -0.30 -12.78 4.83
CA ASP A 186 -0.21 -12.61 6.28
C ASP A 186 1.18 -12.18 6.72
N ALA A 187 2.23 -12.82 6.19
CA ALA A 187 3.62 -12.45 6.44
C ALA A 187 3.89 -10.99 6.05
N LYS A 188 3.46 -10.57 4.85
CA LYS A 188 3.61 -9.17 4.39
C LYS A 188 2.80 -8.18 5.20
N ASN A 189 1.58 -8.52 5.58
CA ASN A 189 0.77 -7.68 6.48
C ASN A 189 1.41 -7.55 7.87
N PHE A 190 2.03 -8.61 8.37
CA PHE A 190 2.75 -8.60 9.64
C PHE A 190 3.99 -7.71 9.57
N ILE A 191 4.80 -7.86 8.52
CA ILE A 191 5.95 -7.00 8.22
C ILE A 191 5.52 -5.53 8.10
N LEU A 192 4.44 -5.26 7.36
CA LEU A 192 3.85 -3.91 7.21
C LEU A 192 3.52 -3.29 8.57
N ASN A 193 2.88 -4.04 9.47
CA ASN A 193 2.59 -3.56 10.82
C ASN A 193 3.87 -3.36 11.64
N PHE A 194 4.83 -4.28 11.55
CA PHE A 194 6.10 -4.22 12.28
C PHE A 194 6.93 -2.99 11.92
N GLN A 195 7.14 -2.74 10.62
CA GLN A 195 7.93 -1.59 10.18
C GLN A 195 7.27 -0.27 10.55
N HIS A 196 5.93 -0.21 10.49
CA HIS A 196 5.22 1.04 10.69
C HIS A 196 5.29 1.56 12.13
N ILE A 197 5.56 0.69 13.10
CA ILE A 197 5.83 1.07 14.50
C ILE A 197 6.98 2.09 14.57
N LEU A 198 7.88 2.14 13.57
CA LEU A 198 8.93 3.15 13.51
C LEU A 198 8.41 4.60 13.53
N ILE A 199 7.21 4.85 12.99
CA ILE A 199 6.59 6.17 13.05
C ILE A 199 6.20 6.51 14.48
N ASP A 200 5.56 5.58 15.18
CA ASP A 200 5.15 5.74 16.58
C ASP A 200 6.37 5.96 17.48
N ILE A 201 7.43 5.15 17.32
CA ILE A 201 8.70 5.31 18.04
C ILE A 201 9.28 6.72 17.84
N ASN A 202 9.30 7.22 16.61
CA ASN A 202 9.82 8.57 16.33
C ASN A 202 8.91 9.67 16.85
N LYS A 203 7.59 9.47 16.81
CA LYS A 203 6.60 10.41 17.35
C LYS A 203 6.76 10.56 18.85
N ASP A 204 6.92 9.44 19.56
CA ASP A 204 7.18 9.44 21.00
C ASP A 204 8.51 10.12 21.32
N ARG A 205 9.58 9.75 20.59
CA ARG A 205 10.91 10.34 20.75
C ARG A 205 10.95 11.85 20.51
N LEU A 206 10.14 12.36 19.58
CA LEU A 206 10.13 13.77 19.19
C LEU A 206 8.95 14.56 19.76
N SER A 207 8.13 13.95 20.62
CA SER A 207 6.91 14.55 21.18
C SER A 207 7.14 15.89 21.88
N TYR A 208 8.16 15.99 22.74
CA TYR A 208 8.53 17.23 23.42
C TYR A 208 8.89 18.35 22.43
N LEU A 209 9.65 18.01 21.39
CA LEU A 209 10.07 18.97 20.36
C LEU A 209 8.89 19.42 19.50
N LEU A 210 7.99 18.49 19.13
CA LEU A 210 6.74 18.78 18.43
C LEU A 210 5.88 19.75 19.24
N GLN A 211 5.70 19.50 20.53
CA GLN A 211 4.89 20.33 21.42
C GLN A 211 5.47 21.75 21.54
N GLY A 212 6.78 21.87 21.81
CA GLY A 212 7.44 23.18 21.90
C GLY A 212 7.32 23.99 20.60
N VAL A 213 7.39 23.32 19.45
CA VAL A 213 7.22 23.97 18.15
C VAL A 213 5.77 24.46 17.92
N ILE A 214 4.77 23.70 18.36
CA ILE A 214 3.35 24.10 18.29
C ILE A 214 3.11 25.32 19.17
N ASP A 215 3.61 25.28 20.42
CA ASP A 215 3.38 26.31 21.42
C ASP A 215 4.05 27.64 21.04
N GLU A 216 5.23 27.57 20.44
CA GLU A 216 6.01 28.77 20.08
C GLU A 216 5.71 29.30 18.67
N ASN A 217 4.98 28.56 17.82
CA ASN A 217 4.75 28.86 16.40
C ASN A 217 6.04 29.16 15.60
N LYS A 218 7.20 28.66 16.06
CA LYS A 218 8.54 28.91 15.50
C LYS A 218 8.94 27.79 14.54
N ILE A 219 8.73 27.93 13.23
CA ILE A 219 9.24 26.94 12.25
C ILE A 219 9.80 27.55 10.97
N VAL A 220 9.40 28.78 10.61
CA VAL A 220 9.49 29.24 9.21
C VAL A 220 10.93 29.51 8.73
N LYS A 221 11.97 29.40 9.57
CA LYS A 221 13.38 29.70 9.20
C LYS A 221 14.44 28.71 9.72
N ILE A 222 14.10 27.45 10.01
CA ILE A 222 15.11 26.48 10.46
C ILE A 222 15.86 25.91 9.25
N ILE A 223 17.17 26.14 9.19
CA ILE A 223 18.07 25.48 8.24
C ILE A 223 18.72 24.30 8.97
N PRO A 224 18.44 23.04 8.58
CA PRO A 224 19.07 21.87 9.19
C PRO A 224 20.57 21.86 8.94
N LYS A 225 21.36 21.54 9.99
CA LYS A 225 22.83 21.58 9.96
C LYS A 225 23.46 20.21 9.67
N ASP A 226 22.77 19.15 10.04
CA ASP A 226 23.18 17.76 9.91
C ASP A 226 21.96 16.89 9.55
N MET A 227 22.20 15.62 9.25
CA MET A 227 21.15 14.68 8.82
C MET A 227 20.09 14.47 9.91
N ASP A 228 20.49 14.38 11.18
CA ASP A 228 19.55 14.16 12.28
C ASP A 228 18.62 15.37 12.50
N SER A 229 19.17 16.59 12.44
CA SER A 229 18.42 17.84 12.44
C SER A 229 17.52 17.94 11.21
N PHE A 230 17.99 17.51 10.04
CA PHE A 230 17.20 17.47 8.81
C PHE A 230 15.96 16.58 8.99
N PHE A 231 16.17 15.37 9.50
CA PHE A 231 15.09 14.44 9.81
C PHE A 231 14.08 15.02 10.80
N LYS A 232 14.54 15.56 11.92
CA LYS A 232 13.67 16.19 12.93
C LYS A 232 12.80 17.28 12.33
N VAL A 233 13.38 18.16 11.51
CA VAL A 233 12.63 19.26 10.88
C VAL A 233 11.61 18.73 9.88
N CYS A 234 11.96 17.79 9.01
CA CYS A 234 11.02 17.15 8.09
C CYS A 234 9.89 16.44 8.84
N PHE A 235 10.21 15.68 9.89
CA PHE A 235 9.23 14.97 10.71
C PHE A 235 8.23 15.93 11.39
N ILE A 236 8.72 17.04 11.95
CA ILE A 236 7.88 18.07 12.56
C ILE A 236 6.98 18.74 11.52
N LEU A 237 7.54 19.13 10.37
CA LEU A 237 6.77 19.74 9.30
C LEU A 237 5.66 18.82 8.78
N ASP A 238 5.96 17.54 8.62
CA ASP A 238 5.00 16.53 8.17
C ASP A 238 3.83 16.37 9.17
N ASN A 239 4.13 16.24 10.46
CA ASN A 239 3.10 16.13 11.51
C ASN A 239 2.26 17.40 11.66
N LEU A 240 2.78 18.56 11.28
CA LEU A 240 2.05 19.83 11.27
C LEU A 240 1.39 20.15 9.93
N ASN A 241 1.48 19.24 8.95
CA ASN A 241 1.02 19.45 7.58
C ASN A 241 1.57 20.74 6.94
N LYS A 242 2.82 21.10 7.26
CA LYS A 242 3.54 22.27 6.72
C LYS A 242 4.55 21.83 5.67
N ILE A 243 4.88 22.74 4.75
CA ILE A 243 5.84 22.49 3.66
C ILE A 243 7.00 23.49 3.80
N PRO A 244 8.26 23.04 3.72
CA PRO A 244 9.39 23.96 3.76
C PRO A 244 9.44 24.84 2.51
N GLN A 245 9.94 26.07 2.65
CA GLN A 245 10.25 26.90 1.48
C GLN A 245 11.39 26.27 0.68
N ASN A 246 11.33 26.34 -0.65
CA ASN A 246 12.33 25.76 -1.56
C ASN A 246 12.55 24.25 -1.38
N ALA A 247 11.47 23.48 -1.25
CA ALA A 247 11.52 22.02 -1.04
C ALA A 247 12.34 21.25 -2.10
N ASN A 248 12.45 21.73 -3.35
CA ASN A 248 13.36 21.14 -4.36
C ASN A 248 14.83 21.20 -3.92
N LEU A 249 15.27 22.36 -3.41
CA LEU A 249 16.64 22.55 -2.94
C LEU A 249 16.91 21.66 -1.71
N TRP A 250 15.93 21.54 -0.82
CA TRP A 250 16.00 20.64 0.33
C TRP A 250 16.17 19.19 -0.10
N LEU A 251 15.44 18.75 -1.13
CA LEU A 251 15.60 17.41 -1.67
C LEU A 251 17.02 17.20 -2.22
N VAL A 252 17.52 18.13 -3.03
CA VAL A 252 18.90 18.03 -3.59
C VAL A 252 19.95 18.00 -2.47
N TYR A 253 19.79 18.82 -1.44
CA TYR A 253 20.68 18.81 -0.27
C TYR A 253 20.59 17.49 0.49
N LEU A 254 19.38 16.95 0.71
CA LEU A 254 19.17 15.66 1.34
C LEU A 254 19.88 14.52 0.59
N LEU A 255 19.82 14.52 -0.75
CA LEU A 255 20.48 13.52 -1.59
C LEU A 255 22.01 13.56 -1.45
N SER A 256 22.60 14.64 -0.94
CA SER A 256 24.04 14.72 -0.66
C SER A 256 24.47 13.94 0.58
N TYR A 257 23.56 13.64 1.51
CA TYR A 257 23.84 12.80 2.68
C TYR A 257 23.94 11.31 2.37
N ILE A 258 23.52 10.89 1.17
CA ILE A 258 23.63 9.49 0.73
C ILE A 258 25.10 9.20 0.41
N ASN A 259 25.77 8.53 1.34
CA ASN A 259 27.17 8.16 1.26
C ASN A 259 27.36 6.65 1.46
N LYS A 260 28.56 6.13 1.19
CA LYS A 260 28.83 4.68 1.27
C LYS A 260 28.61 4.08 2.66
N ASP A 261 28.87 4.84 3.72
CA ASP A 261 28.92 4.36 5.10
C ASP A 261 27.63 4.62 5.91
N SER A 262 26.53 5.00 5.23
CA SER A 262 25.25 5.27 5.89
C SER A 262 24.71 4.02 6.58
N SER A 263 24.41 4.12 7.87
CA SER A 263 23.73 3.07 8.64
C SER A 263 22.29 2.87 8.17
N LEU A 264 21.65 1.76 8.55
CA LEU A 264 20.23 1.54 8.26
C LEU A 264 19.34 2.57 8.95
N GLU A 265 19.69 3.03 10.15
CA GLU A 265 18.98 4.13 10.82
C GLU A 265 19.04 5.40 9.96
N ASP A 266 20.22 5.79 9.48
CA ASP A 266 20.41 6.97 8.64
C ASP A 266 19.66 6.84 7.31
N ILE A 267 19.72 5.67 6.68
CA ILE A 267 18.97 5.39 5.46
C ILE A 267 17.47 5.55 5.70
N SER A 268 16.93 5.06 6.83
CA SER A 268 15.51 5.21 7.16
C SER A 268 15.09 6.67 7.33
N LYS A 269 15.94 7.48 7.98
CA LYS A 269 15.74 8.93 8.12
C LYS A 269 15.78 9.64 6.77
N ILE A 270 16.75 9.31 5.94
CA ILE A 270 16.88 9.88 4.58
C ILE A 270 15.65 9.53 3.75
N VAL A 271 15.26 8.26 3.72
CA VAL A 271 14.11 7.79 2.92
C VAL A 271 12.80 8.43 3.40
N TYR A 272 12.59 8.57 4.71
CA TYR A 272 11.47 9.33 5.25
C TYR A 272 11.44 10.76 4.71
N CYS A 273 12.57 11.45 4.75
CA CYS A 273 12.68 12.83 4.27
C CYS A 273 12.50 12.93 2.75
N ILE A 274 13.00 11.97 1.98
CA ILE A 274 12.78 11.90 0.52
C ILE A 274 11.29 11.78 0.29
N ASP A 275 10.62 10.81 0.90
CA ASP A 275 9.18 10.58 0.74
C ASP A 275 8.35 11.83 1.08
N PHE A 276 8.63 12.46 2.22
CA PHE A 276 7.98 13.69 2.63
C PHE A 276 8.18 14.83 1.63
N LEU A 277 9.43 15.19 1.31
CA LEU A 277 9.76 16.32 0.43
C LEU A 277 9.31 16.07 -0.99
N TYR A 278 9.58 14.86 -1.49
CA TYR A 278 9.11 14.40 -2.79
C TYR A 278 7.61 14.65 -2.84
N SER A 279 6.79 14.21 -1.88
CA SER A 279 5.33 14.38 -1.97
C SER A 279 4.79 15.83 -2.18
N LYS A 280 5.63 16.87 -2.07
CA LYS A 280 5.25 18.30 -2.12
C LYS A 280 5.75 19.06 -3.34
N ILE A 281 6.53 18.44 -4.23
CA ILE A 281 7.23 19.15 -5.31
C ILE A 281 6.99 18.55 -6.69
N GLU A 282 7.42 19.23 -7.75
CA GLU A 282 7.55 18.66 -9.10
C GLU A 282 9.03 18.80 -9.51
N LEU A 283 9.58 17.74 -10.10
CA LEU A 283 11.02 17.64 -10.39
C LEU A 283 11.30 18.04 -11.83
N LYS A 284 12.39 18.78 -12.00
CA LYS A 284 13.00 19.02 -13.32
C LYS A 284 13.78 17.76 -13.77
N PRO A 285 14.06 17.60 -15.07
CA PRO A 285 14.73 16.40 -15.58
C PRO A 285 16.05 16.07 -14.86
N ASN A 286 16.89 17.07 -14.60
CA ASN A 286 18.17 16.86 -13.89
C ASN A 286 17.98 16.45 -12.43
N GLU A 287 17.01 17.04 -11.73
CA GLU A 287 16.66 16.67 -10.34
C GLU A 287 16.10 15.24 -10.29
N LEU A 288 15.29 14.88 -11.28
CA LEU A 288 14.71 13.54 -11.44
C LEU A 288 15.80 12.49 -11.69
N THR A 289 16.72 12.72 -12.63
CA THR A 289 17.84 11.80 -12.89
C THR A 289 18.68 11.59 -11.63
N GLN A 290 18.96 12.65 -10.88
CA GLN A 290 19.69 12.56 -9.62
C GLN A 290 18.92 11.71 -8.59
N LEU A 291 17.61 11.93 -8.44
CA LEU A 291 16.78 11.14 -7.52
C LEU A 291 16.75 9.66 -7.92
N ILE A 292 16.54 9.35 -9.21
CA ILE A 292 16.51 7.96 -9.71
C ILE A 292 17.82 7.24 -9.40
N SER A 293 18.96 7.88 -9.65
CA SER A 293 20.27 7.32 -9.34
C SER A 293 20.41 7.00 -7.85
N ARG A 294 19.97 7.91 -6.98
CA ARG A 294 20.04 7.73 -5.53
C ARG A 294 19.05 6.69 -4.99
N VAL A 295 17.86 6.58 -5.57
CA VAL A 295 16.89 5.52 -5.23
C VAL A 295 17.48 4.15 -5.51
N LYS A 296 18.12 3.96 -6.67
CA LYS A 296 18.81 2.70 -7.01
C LYS A 296 19.92 2.39 -6.02
N GLU A 297 20.76 3.38 -5.70
CA GLU A 297 21.85 3.23 -4.74
C GLU A 297 21.34 2.80 -3.35
N LEU A 298 20.27 3.43 -2.86
CA LEU A 298 19.66 3.09 -1.57
C LEU A 298 19.12 1.66 -1.53
N ILE A 299 18.45 1.20 -2.59
CA ILE A 299 17.93 -0.17 -2.68
C ILE A 299 19.08 -1.19 -2.62
N GLU A 300 20.13 -0.99 -3.42
CA GLU A 300 21.25 -1.92 -3.46
C GLU A 300 22.01 -1.96 -2.14
N LYS A 301 22.15 -0.81 -1.46
CA LYS A 301 22.70 -0.75 -0.10
C LYS A 301 21.89 -1.57 0.89
N ILE A 302 20.56 -1.37 0.93
CA ILE A 302 19.70 -2.11 1.87
C ILE A 302 19.77 -3.62 1.57
N LYS A 303 19.73 -4.03 0.30
CA LYS A 303 19.86 -5.43 -0.10
C LYS A 303 21.20 -6.05 0.33
N GLY A 304 22.29 -5.30 0.21
CA GLY A 304 23.63 -5.74 0.61
C GLY A 304 23.79 -5.99 2.11
N LEU A 305 22.88 -5.48 2.94
CA LEU A 305 22.92 -5.61 4.40
C LEU A 305 22.07 -6.78 4.94
N TYR A 306 21.41 -7.52 4.05
CA TYR A 306 20.64 -8.71 4.40
C TYR A 306 21.54 -9.84 4.91
N GLN A 307 21.12 -10.47 6.01
CA GLN A 307 21.81 -11.58 6.65
C GLN A 307 21.09 -12.90 6.37
N ASN A 308 21.85 -13.99 6.41
CA ASN A 308 21.30 -15.32 6.13
C ASN A 308 20.22 -15.76 7.12
N ASP A 309 20.09 -15.15 8.30
CA ASP A 309 19.06 -15.46 9.29
C ASP A 309 17.70 -14.76 9.02
N GLY A 310 17.61 -13.90 8.00
CA GLY A 310 16.42 -13.10 7.72
C GLY A 310 16.46 -11.68 8.29
N SER A 311 17.50 -11.32 9.05
CA SER A 311 17.70 -9.96 9.55
C SER A 311 18.41 -9.06 8.54
N TYR A 312 18.39 -7.76 8.81
CA TYR A 312 19.28 -6.78 8.16
C TYR A 312 20.22 -6.19 9.21
N LYS A 313 21.47 -5.91 8.83
CA LYS A 313 22.48 -5.41 9.76
C LYS A 313 23.53 -4.53 9.08
N SER A 314 23.65 -3.29 9.55
CA SER A 314 24.71 -2.33 9.21
C SER A 314 25.62 -1.96 10.37
N SER A 315 25.17 -2.21 11.61
CA SER A 315 25.90 -1.90 12.83
C SER A 315 26.10 -3.16 13.67
N LEU A 316 27.25 -3.25 14.35
CA LEU A 316 27.53 -4.31 15.33
C LEU A 316 26.86 -4.08 16.68
N VAL A 317 26.49 -2.83 16.98
CA VAL A 317 25.96 -2.40 18.28
C VAL A 317 24.43 -2.31 18.29
N SER A 318 23.82 -1.99 17.13
CA SER A 318 22.37 -1.88 17.00
C SER A 318 21.69 -3.24 17.09
N SER A 319 20.47 -3.26 17.65
CA SER A 319 19.63 -4.45 17.68
C SER A 319 19.31 -4.93 16.25
N PRO A 320 19.49 -6.23 15.93
CA PRO A 320 19.11 -6.77 14.62
C PRO A 320 17.64 -6.52 14.25
N LEU A 321 16.74 -6.46 15.24
CA LEU A 321 15.33 -6.17 15.00
C LEU A 321 15.11 -4.71 14.62
N ASP A 322 15.86 -3.78 15.23
CA ASP A 322 15.74 -2.36 14.90
C ASP A 322 16.31 -2.07 13.51
N GLU A 323 17.48 -2.64 13.21
CA GLU A 323 18.08 -2.60 11.88
C GLU A 323 17.15 -3.20 10.81
N THR A 324 16.53 -4.34 11.10
CA THR A 324 15.52 -4.96 10.22
C THR A 324 14.30 -4.05 10.04
N ARG A 325 13.85 -3.36 11.10
CA ARG A 325 12.74 -2.40 11.01
C ARG A 325 13.09 -1.23 10.09
N TYR A 326 14.29 -0.67 10.22
CA TYR A 326 14.78 0.41 9.36
C TYR A 326 14.85 -0.02 7.90
N ALA A 327 15.38 -1.20 7.61
CA ALA A 327 15.45 -1.74 6.25
C ALA A 327 14.06 -1.91 5.62
N LEU A 328 13.13 -2.55 6.34
CA LEU A 328 11.77 -2.81 5.86
C LEU A 328 10.95 -1.54 5.69
N PHE A 329 11.14 -0.55 6.56
CA PHE A 329 10.54 0.77 6.44
C PHE A 329 11.03 1.47 5.15
N SER A 330 12.34 1.48 4.93
CA SER A 330 12.96 2.09 3.76
C SER A 330 12.54 1.41 2.44
N ILE A 331 12.57 0.07 2.38
CA ILE A 331 12.12 -0.68 1.19
C ILE A 331 10.67 -0.32 0.86
N ASN A 332 9.79 -0.29 1.86
CA ASN A 332 8.38 0.02 1.67
C ASN A 332 8.15 1.41 1.04
N LEU A 333 8.93 2.43 1.44
CA LEU A 333 8.81 3.78 0.89
C LEU A 333 9.50 3.95 -0.46
N LEU A 334 10.65 3.28 -0.66
CA LEU A 334 11.36 3.32 -1.95
C LEU A 334 10.55 2.63 -3.05
N GLU A 335 9.86 1.53 -2.75
CA GLU A 335 8.95 0.87 -3.69
C GLU A 335 7.78 1.77 -4.09
N ASP A 336 7.18 2.49 -3.14
CA ASP A 336 6.14 3.49 -3.43
C ASP A 336 6.68 4.58 -4.34
N LEU A 337 7.86 5.13 -3.99
CA LEU A 337 8.50 6.20 -4.74
C LEU A 337 8.83 5.79 -6.17
N ILE A 338 9.34 4.57 -6.39
CA ILE A 338 9.61 4.03 -7.74
C ILE A 338 8.35 4.06 -8.58
N GLN A 339 7.25 3.56 -8.06
CA GLN A 339 6.01 3.48 -8.81
C GLN A 339 5.42 4.85 -9.13
N ASP A 340 5.50 5.79 -8.19
CA ASP A 340 5.06 7.17 -8.42
C ASP A 340 5.93 7.85 -9.49
N ILE A 341 7.24 7.66 -9.44
CA ILE A 341 8.16 8.20 -10.45
C ILE A 341 7.83 7.64 -11.84
N ILE A 342 7.67 6.32 -11.97
CA ILE A 342 7.30 5.67 -13.23
C ILE A 342 5.98 6.24 -13.76
N TYR A 343 4.97 6.38 -12.89
CA TYR A 343 3.67 6.84 -13.31
C TYR A 343 3.67 8.31 -13.75
N TYR A 344 4.23 9.22 -12.95
CA TYR A 344 4.11 10.66 -13.21
C TYR A 344 5.16 11.19 -14.19
N TYR A 345 6.32 10.55 -14.30
CA TYR A 345 7.41 11.00 -15.17
C TYR A 345 7.66 10.08 -16.37
N SER A 346 6.94 8.95 -16.48
CA SER A 346 7.07 7.99 -17.60
C SER A 346 8.51 7.53 -17.85
N VAL A 347 9.27 7.30 -16.79
CA VAL A 347 10.68 6.91 -16.88
C VAL A 347 10.81 5.42 -17.21
N THR A 348 11.92 5.05 -17.86
CA THR A 348 12.21 3.65 -18.25
C THR A 348 13.38 3.06 -17.47
N GLU A 349 14.10 3.90 -16.72
CA GLU A 349 15.28 3.49 -15.94
C GLU A 349 14.91 2.73 -14.68
N LEU A 350 13.64 2.75 -14.25
CA LEU A 350 13.13 2.03 -13.10
C LEU A 350 12.15 0.95 -13.54
N GLU A 351 12.28 -0.24 -12.96
CA GLU A 351 11.35 -1.33 -13.20
C GLU A 351 10.10 -1.18 -12.33
N PRO A 352 8.89 -1.44 -12.87
CA PRO A 352 7.66 -1.39 -12.08
C PRO A 352 7.66 -2.44 -10.96
N ILE A 353 7.32 -2.00 -9.74
CA ILE A 353 7.17 -2.89 -8.58
C ILE A 353 5.89 -3.72 -8.72
N THR A 354 6.00 -5.03 -8.87
CA THR A 354 4.82 -5.89 -9.12
C THR A 354 4.19 -6.44 -7.85
N LYS A 355 4.94 -6.45 -6.74
CA LYS A 355 4.47 -6.89 -5.41
C LYS A 355 5.01 -5.96 -4.33
N ILE A 356 4.26 -5.77 -3.24
CA ILE A 356 4.77 -5.06 -2.05
C ILE A 356 5.82 -5.94 -1.38
N TYR A 357 6.94 -5.36 -0.95
CA TYR A 357 8.12 -6.07 -0.45
C TYR A 357 8.76 -6.97 -1.52
N GLU A 358 8.82 -6.52 -2.77
CA GLU A 358 9.55 -7.19 -3.87
C GLU A 358 11.06 -7.09 -3.68
N ASN A 359 11.56 -6.02 -3.06
CA ASN A 359 12.98 -5.83 -2.76
C ASN A 359 13.43 -6.43 -1.42
N VAL A 360 12.53 -7.09 -0.67
CA VAL A 360 12.90 -7.90 0.49
C VAL A 360 13.43 -9.24 0.01
N ARG A 361 14.64 -9.62 0.41
CA ARG A 361 15.33 -10.78 -0.14
C ARG A 361 14.62 -12.10 0.16
N ASP A 362 14.13 -12.26 1.38
CA ASP A 362 13.33 -13.42 1.79
C ASP A 362 12.26 -12.98 2.80
N VAL A 363 11.04 -12.81 2.30
CA VAL A 363 9.89 -12.35 3.10
C VAL A 363 9.52 -13.35 4.18
N GLU A 364 9.60 -14.65 3.89
CA GLU A 364 9.19 -15.71 4.81
C GLU A 364 10.18 -15.83 5.97
N LYS A 365 11.47 -15.80 5.66
CA LYS A 365 12.53 -15.84 6.67
C LYS A 365 12.55 -14.59 7.55
N THR A 366 12.41 -13.41 6.93
CA THR A 366 12.31 -12.14 7.66
C THR A 366 11.07 -12.14 8.57
N TYR A 367 9.93 -12.63 8.09
CA TYR A 367 8.72 -12.79 8.89
C TYR A 367 8.94 -13.74 10.08
N GLY A 368 9.57 -14.89 9.86
CA GLY A 368 9.91 -15.85 10.91
C GLY A 368 10.75 -15.21 12.03
N LEU A 369 11.83 -14.52 11.67
CA LEU A 369 12.70 -13.81 12.61
C LEU A 369 11.94 -12.78 13.45
N ILE A 370 11.10 -11.94 12.83
CA ILE A 370 10.33 -10.92 13.55
C ILE A 370 9.29 -11.57 14.48
N LYS A 371 8.67 -12.66 14.03
CA LYS A 371 7.65 -13.38 14.80
C LYS A 371 8.24 -14.06 16.04
N GLU A 372 9.40 -14.68 15.93
CA GLU A 372 10.08 -15.37 17.05
C GLU A 372 10.54 -14.41 18.14
N ALA A 373 10.80 -13.15 17.78
CA ALA A 373 11.21 -12.11 18.71
C ALA A 373 10.06 -11.45 19.51
N LYS A 374 8.81 -11.79 19.20
CA LYS A 374 7.60 -11.32 19.92
C LYS A 374 7.01 -12.45 20.75
#